data_AF-A0A937SYT7-F1
#
_entry.id   AF-A0A937SYT7-F1
#
_cell.length_a   1.000
_cell.length_b   1.000
_cell.length_c   1.000
_cell.angle_alpha   90.00
_cell.angle_beta   90.00
_cell.angle_gamma   90.00
#
_symmetry.space_group_name_H-M   'P 1'
#
loop_
_entity.id
_entity.type
_entity.pdbx_description
1 polymer ?
#
loop_
_entity_poly.entity_id
_entity_poly.type
_entity_poly.pdbx_seq_one_letter_code
_entity_poly.pdbx_strand_id
1 'polypeptide(L)'
;MPFAAVNVISASELAGEMGPIEHYAHAKAITGRAGLFPSRYQSEGVDRADGPLAHLRNARLRAAWMRVADNLIKCNAHFRGKSAWWKQRGVDARDIRCRVANRAVRTVFQMVSGRRLYHHPSRLDRQYVLDKLLEFHQKHHTPPHVILRDMAHAADQIPKYEWAAEAVPLQEKCERARRSRRTGPQAISEILLAVLARYGITGLESDLEAQGPDASSSDASTG
;
A
#
# COMPACT_ATOMS: atom_id res chain seq x y z
N MET A 1 10.93 4.72 3.83
CA MET A 1 9.82 4.02 3.15
C MET A 1 10.33 3.50 1.81
N PRO A 2 9.72 2.49 1.19
CA PRO A 2 9.86 2.28 -0.24
C PRO A 2 8.59 2.36 -1.07
N PHE A 3 7.40 2.63 -0.51
CA PHE A 3 6.18 2.68 -1.33
C PHE A 3 5.16 3.77 -1.00
N ALA A 4 5.39 4.64 -0.01
CA ALA A 4 4.54 5.83 0.20
C ALA A 4 4.49 6.81 -1.01
N ALA A 5 5.37 6.60 -2.00
CA ALA A 5 5.42 7.36 -3.24
C ALA A 5 4.67 6.70 -4.42
N VAL A 6 4.33 5.42 -4.31
CA VAL A 6 3.69 4.69 -5.41
C VAL A 6 2.19 4.88 -5.26
N ASN A 7 1.63 5.70 -6.14
CA ASN A 7 0.19 5.94 -6.18
C ASN A 7 -0.54 4.76 -6.82
N VAL A 8 -1.86 4.69 -6.61
CA VAL A 8 -2.73 3.62 -7.11
C VAL A 8 -2.59 3.44 -8.63
N ILE A 9 -2.48 4.52 -9.40
CA ILE A 9 -2.34 4.48 -10.86
C ILE A 9 -1.05 3.76 -11.27
N SER A 10 0.08 4.17 -10.70
CA SER A 10 1.39 3.59 -10.99
C SER A 10 1.51 2.14 -10.49
N ALA A 11 0.84 1.80 -9.38
CA ALA A 11 0.72 0.42 -8.92
C ALA A 11 -0.12 -0.44 -9.88
N SER A 12 -1.24 0.09 -10.37
CA SER A 12 -2.16 -0.62 -11.27
C SER A 12 -1.53 -0.88 -12.64
N GLU A 13 -0.89 0.12 -13.24
CA GLU A 13 -0.10 -0.08 -14.47
C GLU A 13 1.01 -1.09 -14.27
N LEU A 14 1.74 -1.01 -13.14
CA LEU A 14 2.80 -1.97 -12.86
C LEU A 14 2.25 -3.39 -12.75
N ALA A 15 1.13 -3.59 -12.06
CA ALA A 15 0.49 -4.89 -11.92
C ALA A 15 0.03 -5.45 -13.28
N GLY A 16 -0.60 -4.61 -14.11
CA GLY A 16 -1.05 -4.99 -15.44
C GLY A 16 0.10 -5.39 -16.37
N GLU A 17 1.20 -4.64 -16.36
CA GLU A 17 2.38 -4.95 -17.19
C GLU A 17 3.22 -6.11 -16.64
N MET A 18 3.23 -6.31 -15.32
CA MET A 18 3.97 -7.40 -14.67
C MET A 18 3.27 -8.74 -14.88
N GLY A 19 1.94 -8.76 -14.82
CA GLY A 19 1.15 -10.00 -14.83
C GLY A 19 1.28 -10.78 -13.53
N PRO A 20 0.77 -12.03 -13.49
CA PRO A 20 0.79 -12.88 -12.30
C PRO A 20 2.20 -13.04 -11.73
N ILE A 21 2.33 -12.93 -10.40
CA ILE A 21 3.65 -13.02 -9.74
C ILE A 21 4.22 -14.44 -9.80
N GLU A 22 3.35 -15.43 -9.92
CA GLU A 22 3.61 -16.86 -10.01
C GLU A 22 4.47 -17.22 -11.23
N HIS A 23 4.44 -16.38 -12.28
CA HIS A 23 5.27 -16.56 -13.47
C HIS A 23 6.76 -16.23 -13.24
N TYR A 24 7.13 -15.75 -12.05
CA TYR A 24 8.51 -15.37 -11.74
C TYR A 24 9.08 -16.18 -10.58
N ALA A 25 10.19 -16.89 -10.84
CA ALA A 25 10.92 -17.63 -9.80
C ALA A 25 11.58 -16.72 -8.75
N HIS A 26 12.04 -15.52 -9.16
CA HIS A 26 12.71 -14.57 -8.28
C HIS A 26 12.64 -13.14 -8.83
N ALA A 27 12.87 -12.13 -7.97
CA ALA A 27 12.89 -10.71 -8.34
C ALA A 27 13.79 -10.38 -9.55
N LYS A 28 14.91 -11.10 -9.72
CA LYS A 28 15.82 -10.90 -10.87
C LYS A 28 15.20 -11.25 -12.22
N ALA A 29 14.17 -12.11 -12.24
CA ALA A 29 13.47 -12.50 -13.47
C ALA A 29 12.62 -11.32 -13.98
N ILE A 30 12.04 -10.55 -13.05
CA ILE A 30 11.31 -9.32 -13.36
C ILE A 30 12.26 -8.26 -13.92
N THR A 31 13.39 -8.02 -13.25
CA THR A 31 14.41 -7.05 -13.74
C THR A 31 15.00 -7.49 -15.08
N GLY A 32 15.16 -8.80 -15.28
CA GLY A 32 15.58 -9.43 -16.53
C GLY A 32 14.61 -9.12 -17.67
N ARG A 33 13.32 -9.41 -17.47
CA ARG A 33 12.26 -9.16 -18.46
C ARG A 33 12.07 -7.67 -18.78
N ALA A 34 12.21 -6.81 -17.77
CA ALA A 34 12.18 -5.36 -17.94
C ALA A 34 13.48 -4.80 -18.54
N GLY A 35 14.54 -5.60 -18.62
CA GLY A 35 15.88 -5.17 -19.01
C GLY A 35 16.44 -4.01 -18.18
N LEU A 36 16.26 -4.05 -16.86
CA LEU A 36 16.77 -3.03 -15.92
C LEU A 36 18.26 -3.25 -15.60
N PHE A 37 19.06 -3.53 -16.63
CA PHE A 37 20.50 -3.77 -16.52
C PHE A 37 21.23 -3.13 -17.72
N PRO A 38 22.46 -2.64 -17.51
CA PRO A 38 23.31 -2.18 -18.60
C PRO A 38 23.60 -3.33 -19.55
N SER A 39 23.64 -3.05 -20.86
CA SER A 39 24.09 -4.02 -21.85
C SER A 39 25.57 -4.28 -21.64
N ARG A 40 25.97 -5.55 -21.59
CA ARG A 40 27.37 -5.94 -21.61
C ARG A 40 27.79 -6.27 -23.03
N TYR A 41 28.88 -5.68 -23.48
CA TYR A 41 29.56 -6.07 -24.71
C TYR A 41 30.93 -6.64 -24.33
N GLN A 42 31.09 -7.95 -24.52
CA GLN A 42 32.34 -8.64 -24.24
C GLN A 42 32.88 -9.24 -25.53
N SER A 43 34.10 -8.87 -25.88
CA SER A 43 34.90 -9.38 -27.00
C SER A 43 36.30 -9.69 -26.50
N GLU A 44 37.09 -10.45 -27.27
CA GLU A 44 38.41 -10.96 -26.85
C GLU A 44 39.39 -9.86 -26.38
N GLY A 45 39.23 -8.62 -26.86
CA GLY A 45 40.05 -7.46 -26.44
C GLY A 45 39.32 -6.34 -25.67
N VAL A 46 38.00 -6.41 -25.49
CA VAL A 46 37.22 -5.33 -24.85
C VAL A 46 36.05 -5.90 -24.05
N ASP A 47 36.00 -5.61 -22.76
CA ASP A 47 34.84 -5.84 -21.88
C ASP A 47 34.22 -4.49 -21.48
N ARG A 48 33.06 -4.16 -22.07
CA ARG A 48 32.23 -3.02 -21.68
C ARG A 48 31.07 -3.54 -20.84
N ALA A 49 31.25 -3.54 -19.53
CA ALA A 49 30.22 -3.93 -18.56
C ALA A 49 29.13 -2.85 -18.36
N ASP A 50 29.45 -1.57 -18.59
CA ASP A 50 28.58 -0.42 -18.33
C ASP A 50 28.02 0.21 -19.61
N GLY A 51 27.52 -0.61 -20.54
CA GLY A 51 26.87 -0.13 -21.75
C GLY A 51 25.47 0.47 -21.52
N PRO A 52 24.82 1.01 -22.58
CA PRO A 52 23.45 1.49 -22.49
C PRO A 52 22.48 0.38 -22.04
N LEU A 53 21.29 0.74 -21.54
CA LEU A 53 20.33 -0.28 -21.09
C LEU A 53 19.96 -1.27 -22.20
N ALA A 54 19.78 -2.54 -21.83
CA ALA A 54 19.49 -3.63 -22.75
C ALA A 54 18.39 -3.28 -23.76
N HIS A 55 18.66 -3.53 -25.05
CA HIS A 55 17.72 -3.22 -26.12
C HIS A 55 16.50 -4.16 -26.11
N LEU A 56 16.75 -5.47 -26.05
CA LEU A 56 15.74 -6.52 -25.97
C LEU A 56 15.08 -6.53 -24.58
N ARG A 57 13.78 -6.22 -24.54
CA ARG A 57 13.02 -6.01 -23.31
C ARG A 57 11.52 -6.02 -23.52
N ASN A 58 10.77 -6.14 -22.43
CA ASN A 58 9.43 -5.58 -22.36
C ASN A 58 9.51 -4.06 -22.07
N ALA A 59 9.22 -3.24 -23.09
CA ALA A 59 9.35 -1.79 -23.01
C ALA A 59 8.33 -1.14 -22.07
N ARG A 60 7.11 -1.68 -22.01
CA ARG A 60 6.02 -1.18 -21.17
C ARG A 60 6.29 -1.47 -19.69
N LEU A 61 6.74 -2.69 -19.38
CA LEU A 61 7.17 -3.07 -18.04
C LEU A 61 8.36 -2.21 -17.56
N ARG A 62 9.33 -1.93 -18.44
CA ARG A 62 10.42 -1.00 -18.10
C ARG A 62 9.88 0.38 -17.77
N ALA A 63 9.00 0.92 -18.61
CA ALA A 63 8.42 2.24 -18.40
C ALA A 63 7.68 2.34 -17.06
N ALA A 64 6.89 1.32 -16.70
CA ALA A 64 6.22 1.24 -15.40
C ALA A 64 7.22 1.28 -14.23
N TRP A 65 8.30 0.49 -14.29
CA TRP A 65 9.35 0.51 -13.27
C TRP A 65 10.11 1.84 -13.19
N MET A 66 10.36 2.49 -14.32
CA MET A 66 10.99 3.82 -14.34
C MET A 66 10.08 4.88 -13.72
N ARG A 67 8.78 4.83 -14.00
CA ARG A 67 7.78 5.72 -13.39
C ARG A 67 7.73 5.53 -11.87
N VAL A 68 7.75 4.28 -11.40
CA VAL A 68 7.86 3.96 -9.97
C VAL A 68 9.15 4.53 -9.38
N ALA A 69 10.29 4.38 -10.06
CA ALA A 69 11.57 4.91 -9.59
C ALA A 69 11.56 6.45 -9.49
N ASP A 70 11.00 7.16 -10.48
CA ASP A 70 10.87 8.61 -10.45
C ASP A 70 9.98 9.08 -9.30
N ASN A 71 8.85 8.41 -9.09
CA ASN A 71 7.97 8.69 -7.95
C ASN A 71 8.71 8.47 -6.63
N LEU A 72 9.46 7.38 -6.50
CA LEU A 72 10.25 7.10 -5.31
C LEU A 72 11.31 8.16 -5.03
N ILE A 73 12.04 8.59 -6.06
CA ILE A 73 13.03 9.66 -5.90
C ILE A 73 12.37 10.96 -5.45
N LYS A 74 11.19 11.29 -5.99
CA LYS A 74 10.45 12.52 -5.66
C LYS A 74 9.87 12.49 -4.27
N CYS A 75 9.05 11.49 -3.93
CA CYS A 75 8.22 11.53 -2.73
C CYS A 75 8.82 10.79 -1.53
N ASN A 76 9.97 10.13 -1.68
CA ASN A 76 10.56 9.33 -0.62
C ASN A 76 11.91 9.87 -0.15
N ALA A 77 11.98 10.34 1.10
CA ALA A 77 13.19 10.89 1.68
C ALA A 77 14.42 9.97 1.56
N HIS A 78 14.22 8.65 1.72
CA HIS A 78 15.31 7.66 1.62
C HIS A 78 15.89 7.56 0.21
N PHE A 79 15.03 7.43 -0.79
CA PHE A 79 15.47 7.33 -2.19
C PHE A 79 15.94 8.68 -2.73
N ARG A 80 15.35 9.79 -2.26
CA ARG A 80 15.82 11.14 -2.54
C ARG A 80 17.26 11.32 -2.04
N GLY A 81 17.53 11.01 -0.77
CA GLY A 81 18.88 11.09 -0.20
C GLY A 81 19.89 10.21 -0.93
N LYS A 82 19.54 8.96 -1.22
CA LYS A 82 20.41 8.06 -2.01
C LYS A 82 20.66 8.56 -3.43
N SER A 83 19.63 9.09 -4.09
CA SER A 83 19.77 9.66 -5.43
C SER A 83 20.68 10.89 -5.44
N ALA A 84 20.58 11.75 -4.41
CA ALA A 84 21.45 12.92 -4.27
C ALA A 84 22.91 12.49 -4.07
N TRP A 85 23.14 11.49 -3.21
CA TRP A 85 24.46 10.93 -2.98
C TRP A 85 25.09 10.30 -4.24
N TRP A 86 24.31 9.57 -5.04
CA TRP A 86 24.79 9.03 -6.31
C TRP A 86 25.07 10.12 -7.34
N LYS A 87 24.26 11.18 -7.39
CA LYS A 87 24.51 12.35 -8.24
C LYS A 87 25.82 13.05 -7.87
N GLN A 88 26.11 13.21 -6.58
CA GLN A 88 27.38 13.77 -6.10
C GLN A 88 28.60 12.95 -6.53
N ARG A 89 28.42 11.63 -6.72
CA ARG A 89 29.45 10.72 -7.21
C ARG A 89 29.58 10.68 -8.74
N GLY A 90 28.84 11.52 -9.47
CA GLY A 90 28.88 11.57 -10.93
C GLY A 90 28.23 10.37 -11.61
N VAL A 91 27.37 9.60 -10.91
CA VAL A 91 26.63 8.50 -11.53
C VAL A 91 25.56 9.05 -12.47
N ASP A 92 25.45 8.48 -13.68
CA ASP A 92 24.42 8.87 -14.64
C ASP A 92 23.01 8.76 -14.06
N ALA A 93 22.16 9.74 -14.37
CA ALA A 93 20.79 9.80 -13.91
C ALA A 93 19.98 8.57 -14.35
N ARG A 94 20.28 7.99 -15.52
CA ARG A 94 19.60 6.77 -16.00
C ARG A 94 19.97 5.56 -15.15
N ASP A 95 21.24 5.42 -14.80
CA ASP A 95 21.72 4.35 -13.92
C ASP A 95 21.14 4.50 -12.50
N ILE A 96 21.05 5.73 -11.99
CA ILE A 96 20.39 6.02 -10.71
C ILE A 96 18.93 5.50 -10.71
N ARG A 97 18.15 5.80 -11.75
CA ARG A 97 16.77 5.30 -11.88
C ARG A 97 16.72 3.78 -11.92
N CYS A 98 17.63 3.13 -12.66
CA CYS A 98 17.72 1.67 -12.73
C CYS A 98 18.05 1.05 -11.36
N ARG A 99 18.99 1.63 -10.61
CA ARG A 99 19.34 1.18 -9.25
C ARG A 99 18.17 1.30 -8.29
N VAL A 100 17.41 2.39 -8.36
CA VAL A 100 16.19 2.58 -7.56
C VAL A 100 15.13 1.55 -7.94
N ALA A 101 14.86 1.40 -9.24
CA ALA A 101 13.91 0.41 -9.76
C ALA A 101 14.28 -1.01 -9.33
N ASN A 102 15.53 -1.44 -9.54
CA ASN A 102 16.02 -2.76 -9.14
C ASN A 102 15.86 -3.03 -7.64
N ARG A 103 16.07 -2.01 -6.80
CA ARG A 103 15.86 -2.13 -5.35
C ARG A 103 14.37 -2.23 -5.02
N ALA A 104 13.51 -1.46 -5.70
CA ALA A 104 12.06 -1.51 -5.53
C ALA A 104 11.48 -2.88 -5.95
N VAL A 105 11.93 -3.42 -7.09
CA VAL A 105 11.49 -4.74 -7.62
C VAL A 105 11.66 -5.84 -6.58
N ARG A 106 12.81 -5.87 -5.89
CA ARG A 106 13.06 -6.87 -4.84
C ARG A 106 12.04 -6.79 -3.72
N THR A 107 11.70 -5.57 -3.29
CA THR A 107 10.70 -5.39 -2.24
C THR A 107 9.30 -5.76 -2.73
N VAL A 108 8.89 -5.32 -3.92
CA VAL A 108 7.58 -5.69 -4.50
C VAL A 108 7.46 -7.19 -4.64
N PHE A 109 8.47 -7.86 -5.19
CA PHE A 109 8.47 -9.30 -5.33
C PHE A 109 8.26 -10.00 -3.98
N GLN A 110 8.97 -9.59 -2.94
CA GLN A 110 8.82 -10.18 -1.60
C GLN A 110 7.44 -9.92 -0.99
N MET A 111 6.86 -8.74 -1.19
CA MET A 111 5.51 -8.42 -0.72
C MET A 111 4.45 -9.27 -1.41
N VAL A 112 4.51 -9.35 -2.75
CA VAL A 112 3.46 -9.98 -3.55
C VAL A 112 3.58 -11.51 -3.53
N SER A 113 4.78 -12.06 -3.72
CA SER A 113 4.99 -13.51 -3.67
C SER A 113 4.85 -14.07 -2.25
N GLY A 114 5.33 -13.33 -1.24
CA GLY A 114 5.25 -13.74 0.15
C GLY A 114 3.90 -13.46 0.80
N ARG A 115 2.99 -12.75 0.12
CA ARG A 115 1.78 -12.16 0.71
C ARG A 115 2.09 -11.51 2.05
N ARG A 116 3.09 -10.63 2.06
CA ARG A 116 3.63 -9.99 3.27
C ARG A 116 3.55 -8.49 3.15
N LEU A 117 3.14 -7.85 4.25
CA LEU A 117 3.33 -6.42 4.40
C LEU A 117 4.82 -6.12 4.59
N TYR A 118 5.27 -5.01 3.99
CA TYR A 118 6.67 -4.62 4.08
C TYR A 118 6.97 -3.90 5.39
N HIS A 119 7.72 -4.58 6.25
CA HIS A 119 8.26 -4.01 7.49
C HIS A 119 9.69 -3.53 7.26
N HIS A 120 9.92 -2.23 7.47
CA HIS A 120 11.28 -1.69 7.45
C HIS A 120 11.80 -1.58 8.89
N PRO A 121 12.91 -2.25 9.27
CA PRO A 121 13.43 -2.27 10.64
C PRO A 121 13.67 -0.87 11.23
N SER A 122 14.09 0.08 10.39
CA SER A 122 14.35 1.47 10.81
C SER A 122 13.13 2.40 10.79
N ARG A 123 11.90 1.89 10.80
CA ARG A 123 10.69 2.72 10.90
C ARG A 123 9.78 2.26 12.02
N LEU A 124 9.51 3.20 12.94
CA LEU A 124 8.54 3.07 14.02
C LEU A 124 7.10 3.23 13.53
N ASP A 125 6.88 4.01 12.46
CA ASP A 125 5.56 4.20 11.86
C ASP A 125 5.36 3.24 10.68
N ARG A 126 4.53 2.23 10.95
CA ARG A 126 4.14 1.14 10.05
C ARG A 126 3.17 1.59 8.95
N GLN A 127 2.50 2.74 9.10
CA GLN A 127 1.53 3.30 8.16
C GLN A 127 0.59 2.26 7.52
N TYR A 128 -0.43 1.88 8.29
CA TYR A 128 -1.44 0.88 8.00
C TYR A 128 -2.14 1.04 6.64
N VAL A 129 -2.41 -0.08 5.97
CA VAL A 129 -2.95 -0.12 4.60
C VAL A 129 -4.39 0.37 4.57
N LEU A 130 -5.22 -0.14 5.49
CA LEU A 130 -6.63 0.24 5.58
C LEU A 130 -6.80 1.72 5.93
N ASP A 131 -5.92 2.24 6.78
CA ASP A 131 -5.95 3.64 7.19
C ASP A 131 -5.73 4.59 6.01
N LYS A 132 -4.79 4.25 5.13
CA LYS A 132 -4.52 4.96 3.89
C LYS A 132 -5.65 4.82 2.87
N LEU A 133 -6.25 3.63 2.77
CA LEU A 133 -7.37 3.41 1.86
C LEU A 133 -8.58 4.26 2.28
N LEU A 134 -8.83 4.34 3.58
CA LEU A 134 -9.86 5.21 4.14
C LEU A 134 -9.55 6.69 3.88
N GLU A 135 -8.31 7.14 4.12
CA GLU A 135 -7.87 8.51 3.82
C GLU A 135 -8.07 8.86 2.32
N PHE A 136 -7.74 7.92 1.43
CA PHE A 136 -7.97 8.05 0.00
C PHE A 136 -9.45 8.26 -0.31
N HIS A 137 -10.33 7.40 0.19
CA HIS A 137 -11.76 7.53 -0.07
C HIS A 137 -12.37 8.81 0.52
N GLN A 138 -11.90 9.26 1.68
CA GLN A 138 -12.29 10.53 2.29
C GLN A 138 -11.89 11.71 1.41
N LYS A 139 -10.67 11.70 0.89
CA LYS A 139 -10.15 12.77 0.02
C LYS A 139 -10.85 12.82 -1.34
N HIS A 140 -11.31 11.67 -1.83
CA HIS A 140 -11.96 11.54 -3.15
C HIS A 140 -13.49 11.49 -3.07
N HIS A 141 -14.10 11.73 -1.90
CA HIS A 141 -15.54 11.74 -1.67
C HIS A 141 -16.26 10.52 -2.28
N THR A 142 -15.66 9.33 -2.13
CA THR A 142 -16.20 8.10 -2.70
C THR A 142 -17.52 7.70 -2.00
N PRO A 143 -18.53 7.17 -2.73
CA PRO A 143 -19.78 6.76 -2.12
C PRO A 143 -19.59 5.60 -1.11
N PRO A 144 -20.38 5.55 -0.01
CA PRO A 144 -20.18 4.62 1.11
C PRO A 144 -20.07 3.13 0.73
N HIS A 145 -20.90 2.67 -0.21
CA HIS A 145 -20.92 1.26 -0.63
C HIS A 145 -19.62 0.83 -1.35
N VAL A 146 -18.98 1.73 -2.10
CA VAL A 146 -17.68 1.47 -2.75
C VAL A 146 -16.58 1.39 -1.70
N ILE A 147 -16.62 2.27 -0.69
CA ILE A 147 -15.67 2.23 0.43
C ILE A 147 -15.75 0.88 1.14
N LEU A 148 -16.96 0.40 1.47
CA LEU A 148 -17.13 -0.90 2.13
C LEU A 148 -16.56 -2.04 1.28
N ARG A 149 -16.91 -2.07 0.00
CA ARG A 149 -16.44 -3.11 -0.92
C ARG A 149 -14.91 -3.12 -1.03
N ASP A 150 -14.31 -1.96 -1.24
CA ASP A 150 -12.86 -1.84 -1.45
C ASP A 150 -12.10 -2.12 -0.14
N MET A 151 -12.63 -1.71 1.01
CA MET A 151 -12.08 -2.05 2.34
C MET A 151 -12.20 -3.56 2.63
N ALA A 152 -13.32 -4.19 2.27
CA ALA A 152 -13.49 -5.64 2.43
C ALA A 152 -12.51 -6.43 1.54
N HIS A 153 -12.34 -6.00 0.28
CA HIS A 153 -11.35 -6.60 -0.62
C HIS A 153 -9.91 -6.40 -0.14
N ALA A 154 -9.59 -5.23 0.40
CA ALA A 154 -8.28 -4.98 0.99
C ALA A 154 -8.05 -5.87 2.22
N ALA A 155 -9.08 -6.07 3.04
CA ALA A 155 -9.00 -6.92 4.22
C ALA A 155 -8.69 -8.38 3.88
N ASP A 156 -9.30 -8.92 2.82
CA ASP A 156 -9.05 -10.28 2.35
C ASP A 156 -7.61 -10.49 1.84
N GLN A 157 -6.94 -9.41 1.42
CA GLN A 157 -5.55 -9.45 0.93
C GLN A 157 -4.52 -9.33 2.05
N ILE A 158 -4.91 -8.87 3.24
CA ILE A 158 -4.00 -8.67 4.38
C ILE A 158 -3.84 -10.01 5.13
N PRO A 159 -2.60 -10.41 5.49
CA PRO A 159 -2.37 -11.62 6.25
C PRO A 159 -3.03 -11.60 7.62
N LYS A 160 -3.63 -12.72 8.03
CA LYS A 160 -4.38 -12.84 9.31
C LYS A 160 -3.60 -12.40 10.55
N TYR A 161 -2.29 -12.65 10.59
CA TYR A 161 -1.46 -12.27 11.74
C TYR A 161 -1.23 -10.74 11.85
N GLU A 162 -1.54 -9.98 10.79
CA GLU A 162 -1.42 -8.51 10.76
C GLU A 162 -2.75 -7.80 11.10
N TRP A 163 -3.84 -8.54 11.17
CA TRP A 163 -5.20 -8.03 11.35
C TRP A 163 -5.35 -7.18 12.60
N ALA A 164 -4.85 -7.69 13.74
CA ALA A 164 -4.92 -6.99 15.01
C ALA A 164 -4.21 -5.63 14.96
N ALA A 165 -3.03 -5.56 14.33
CA ALA A 165 -2.26 -4.33 14.21
C ALA A 165 -2.93 -3.33 13.24
N GLU A 166 -3.45 -3.80 12.10
CA GLU A 166 -4.14 -2.94 11.11
C GLU A 166 -5.48 -2.38 11.63
N ALA A 167 -6.11 -3.04 12.60
CA ALA A 167 -7.38 -2.61 13.17
C ALA A 167 -7.25 -1.48 14.21
N VAL A 168 -6.13 -1.38 14.93
CA VAL A 168 -5.89 -0.32 15.93
C VAL A 168 -6.20 1.10 15.42
N PRO A 169 -5.63 1.58 14.29
CA PRO A 169 -5.91 2.93 13.80
C PRO A 169 -7.39 3.12 13.40
N LEU A 170 -8.04 2.06 12.93
CA LEU A 170 -9.45 2.10 12.54
C LEU A 170 -10.37 2.20 13.76
N GLN A 171 -10.05 1.48 14.83
CA GLN A 171 -10.75 1.58 16.12
C GLN A 171 -10.65 3.00 16.68
N GLU A 172 -9.44 3.58 16.72
CA GLU A 172 -9.25 4.96 17.19
C GLU A 172 -10.05 5.98 16.38
N LYS A 173 -10.14 5.79 15.05
CA LYS A 173 -10.94 6.66 14.17
C LYS A 173 -12.44 6.45 14.38
N CYS A 174 -12.88 5.22 14.60
CA CYS A 174 -14.26 4.89 14.91
C CYS A 174 -14.69 5.50 16.27
N GLU A 175 -13.86 5.38 17.30
CA GLU A 175 -14.09 5.99 18.61
C GLU A 175 -14.13 7.52 18.53
N ARG A 176 -13.22 8.14 17.77
CA ARG A 176 -13.23 9.58 17.54
C ARG A 176 -14.53 10.03 16.85
N ALA A 177 -14.98 9.30 15.84
CA ALA A 177 -16.25 9.57 15.16
C ALA A 177 -17.46 9.41 16.09
N ARG A 178 -17.45 8.40 16.97
CA ARG A 178 -18.50 8.20 18.00
C ARG A 178 -18.52 9.32 19.05
N ARG A 179 -17.36 9.80 19.50
CA ARG A 179 -17.24 10.87 20.51
C ARG A 179 -17.64 12.23 19.97
N SER A 180 -17.40 12.49 18.68
CA SER A 180 -17.88 13.71 18.03
C SER A 180 -19.40 13.62 17.79
N ARG A 181 -20.22 14.10 18.73
CA ARG A 181 -21.69 14.26 18.61
C ARG A 181 -22.11 15.29 17.54
N ARG A 182 -21.39 15.41 16.42
CA ARG A 182 -21.78 16.24 15.29
C ARG A 182 -22.57 15.39 14.30
N THR A 183 -23.76 15.87 13.97
CA THR A 183 -24.73 15.28 13.05
C THR A 183 -24.12 15.11 11.64
N GLY A 184 -23.43 13.99 11.40
CA GLY A 184 -22.95 13.50 10.09
C GLY A 184 -21.59 12.76 10.19
N PRO A 185 -21.19 11.92 9.21
CA PRO A 185 -21.93 10.90 8.47
C PRO A 185 -21.84 9.54 9.21
N GLN A 186 -22.94 9.10 9.84
CA GLN A 186 -23.08 7.79 10.52
C GLN A 186 -22.66 6.60 9.63
N ALA A 187 -22.77 6.77 8.32
CA ALA A 187 -22.34 5.81 7.32
C ALA A 187 -20.86 5.38 7.43
N ILE A 188 -19.93 6.27 7.82
CA ILE A 188 -18.50 5.89 7.92
C ILE A 188 -18.25 5.02 9.15
N SER A 189 -18.86 5.36 10.29
CA SER A 189 -18.75 4.54 11.50
C SER A 189 -19.36 3.14 11.29
N GLU A 190 -20.50 3.04 10.60
CA GLU A 190 -21.13 1.75 10.27
C GLU A 190 -20.24 0.90 9.36
N ILE A 191 -19.60 1.51 8.35
CA ILE A 191 -18.65 0.82 7.48
C ILE A 191 -17.44 0.32 8.27
N LEU A 192 -16.89 1.15 9.15
CA LEU A 192 -15.74 0.77 9.98
C LEU A 192 -16.10 -0.39 10.92
N LEU A 193 -17.30 -0.38 11.50
CA LEU A 193 -17.78 -1.47 12.34
C LEU A 193 -17.96 -2.77 11.54
N ALA A 194 -18.54 -2.71 10.35
CA ALA A 194 -18.68 -3.87 9.47
C ALA A 194 -17.32 -4.48 9.08
N VAL A 195 -16.32 -3.64 8.82
CA VAL A 195 -14.95 -4.09 8.51
C VAL A 195 -14.27 -4.67 9.76
N LEU A 196 -14.39 -4.03 10.94
CA LEU A 196 -13.82 -4.51 12.20
C LEU A 196 -14.46 -5.82 12.68
N ALA A 197 -15.76 -6.00 12.49
CA ALA A 197 -16.46 -7.25 12.78
C ALA A 197 -15.90 -8.41 11.93
N ARG A 198 -15.57 -8.15 10.65
CA ARG A 198 -14.94 -9.12 9.75
C ARG A 198 -13.50 -9.48 10.16
N TYR A 199 -12.82 -8.60 10.89
CA TYR A 199 -11.52 -8.87 11.51
C TYR A 199 -11.60 -9.75 12.78
N GLY A 200 -12.80 -10.13 13.22
CA GLY A 200 -13.01 -10.90 14.46
C GLY A 200 -12.76 -10.07 15.71
N ILE A 201 -12.74 -8.74 15.59
CA ILE A 201 -12.52 -7.81 16.70
C ILE A 201 -13.89 -7.35 17.19
N THR A 202 -14.62 -8.27 17.80
CA THR A 202 -15.95 -8.08 18.42
C THR A 202 -15.82 -7.45 19.80
N GLY A 203 -15.16 -6.31 19.89
CA GLY A 203 -14.98 -5.55 21.14
C GLY A 203 -15.88 -4.31 21.27
N LEU A 204 -16.77 -4.05 20.29
CA LEU A 204 -17.54 -2.79 20.20
C LEU A 204 -19.06 -3.00 20.19
N GLU A 205 -19.55 -4.24 20.28
CA GLU A 205 -20.97 -4.58 20.46
C GLU A 205 -21.37 -4.66 21.94
N SER A 206 -20.44 -4.91 22.86
CA SER A 206 -20.75 -5.11 24.29
C SER A 206 -21.24 -3.86 25.03
N ASP A 207 -21.20 -2.67 24.42
CA ASP A 207 -21.75 -1.44 25.02
C ASP A 207 -23.17 -1.10 24.53
N LEU A 208 -23.73 -1.83 23.54
CA LEU A 208 -25.07 -1.56 23.02
C LEU A 208 -26.17 -2.39 23.69
N GLU A 209 -25.85 -3.52 24.33
CA GLU A 209 -26.85 -4.34 25.05
C GLU A 209 -27.14 -3.88 26.48
N ALA A 210 -26.42 -2.88 27.00
CA ALA A 210 -26.64 -2.34 28.35
C ALA A 210 -27.60 -1.13 28.41
N GLN A 211 -28.21 -0.72 27.29
CA GLN A 211 -29.33 0.23 27.28
C GLN A 211 -30.59 -0.44 26.71
N GLY A 212 -31.10 -1.41 27.48
CA GLY A 212 -32.46 -1.90 27.31
C GLY A 212 -33.46 -0.76 27.52
N PRO A 213 -34.49 -0.62 26.65
CA PRO A 213 -35.43 0.48 26.69
C PRO A 213 -36.55 0.19 27.70
N ASP A 214 -36.39 0.64 28.94
CA ASP A 214 -37.54 0.76 29.85
C ASP A 214 -38.21 2.11 29.63
N ALA A 215 -39.02 2.18 28.57
CA ALA A 215 -40.02 3.22 28.38
C ALA A 215 -41.42 2.64 28.62
N SER A 216 -41.90 2.86 29.84
CA SER A 216 -43.26 3.29 30.21
C SER A 216 -44.50 2.52 29.70
N SER A 217 -45.31 2.05 30.66
CA SER A 217 -46.76 2.29 30.65
C SER A 217 -47.23 2.37 32.11
N SER A 218 -47.56 3.55 32.61
CA SER A 218 -48.95 4.06 32.71
C SER A 218 -49.78 3.31 33.76
N ASP A 219 -50.08 3.97 34.87
CA ASP A 219 -51.48 4.07 35.28
C ASP A 219 -51.69 5.31 36.15
N ALA A 220 -52.45 6.25 35.59
CA ALA A 220 -53.19 7.23 36.35
C ALA A 220 -54.51 6.56 36.75
N SER A 221 -54.92 6.68 38.02
CA SER A 221 -56.25 7.21 38.38
C SER A 221 -56.67 6.90 39.84
N THR A 222 -56.94 8.00 40.55
CA THR A 222 -58.13 8.25 41.38
C THR A 222 -58.27 7.52 42.73
N GLY A 223 -58.36 8.33 43.80
CA GLY A 223 -58.79 7.92 45.15
C GLY A 223 -58.40 8.94 46.20
#